data_AF-A0A851DLS5-F1
#
_entry.id   AF-A0A851DLS5-F1
#
_cell.length_a   1.000
_cell.length_b   1.000
_cell.length_c   1.000
_cell.angle_alpha   90.00
_cell.angle_beta   90.00
_cell.angle_gamma   90.00
#
_symmetry.space_group_name_H-M   'P 1'
#
loop_
_entity.id
_entity.type
_entity.pdbx_description
1 polymer ?
#
loop_
_entity_poly.entity_id
_entity_poly.type
_entity_poly.pdbx_seq_one_letter_code
_entity_poly.pdbx_strand_id
1 'polypeptide(L)'
;LQVLEWIEGKERNIRALLSTMHTVLWAGETKWKPVSMADLVTPEQVKKVYRRAVLVVHPDKATGQPYEQYAKMIFMELNDAWSEFENQGQKPLY
;
A
#
# COMPACT_ATOMS: atom_id res chain seq x y z
N LEU A 1 -15.92 -1.26 5.19
CA LEU A 1 -16.24 0.09 4.67
C LEU A 1 -14.98 0.93 4.57
N GLN A 2 -14.21 1.13 5.65
CA GLN A 2 -12.97 1.92 5.66
C GLN A 2 -11.90 1.56 4.60
N VAL A 3 -11.61 0.27 4.36
CA VAL A 3 -10.63 -0.13 3.31
C VAL A 3 -11.17 0.16 1.90
N LEU A 4 -12.48 -0.01 1.66
CA LEU A 4 -13.10 0.26 0.35
C LEU A 4 -13.10 1.75 0.04
N GLU A 5 -13.50 2.59 1.00
CA GLU A 5 -13.45 4.04 0.88
C GLU A 5 -12.02 4.56 0.65
N TRP A 6 -11.05 3.93 1.31
CA TRP A 6 -9.64 4.23 1.11
C TRP A 6 -9.16 3.84 -0.29
N ILE A 7 -9.54 2.67 -0.81
CA ILE A 7 -9.21 2.26 -2.19
C ILE A 7 -9.81 3.26 -3.19
N GLU A 8 -11.11 3.51 -3.09
CA GLU A 8 -11.85 4.39 -3.99
C GLU A 8 -11.26 5.82 -3.97
N GLY A 9 -11.06 6.38 -2.78
CA GLY A 9 -10.54 7.74 -2.61
C GLY A 9 -9.04 7.90 -2.87
N LYS A 10 -8.33 6.89 -3.38
CA LYS A 10 -6.92 7.00 -3.79
C LYS A 10 -6.71 6.71 -5.27
N GLU A 11 -7.74 6.25 -5.99
CA GLU A 11 -7.75 6.09 -7.45
C GLU A 11 -6.49 5.38 -7.98
N ARG A 12 -6.10 4.26 -7.37
CA ARG A 12 -4.89 3.48 -7.74
C ARG A 12 -3.57 4.25 -7.71
N ASN A 13 -3.53 5.42 -7.07
CA ASN A 13 -2.28 6.17 -6.91
C ASN A 13 -1.40 5.51 -5.85
N ILE A 14 -0.36 4.81 -6.29
CA ILE A 14 0.55 4.05 -5.41
C ILE A 14 1.15 4.92 -4.29
N ARG A 15 1.47 6.19 -4.54
CA ARG A 15 2.07 7.06 -3.51
C ARG A 15 1.04 7.47 -2.46
N ALA A 16 -0.17 7.78 -2.90
CA ALA A 16 -1.27 8.13 -2.00
C ALA A 16 -1.66 6.92 -1.13
N LEU A 17 -1.73 5.72 -1.72
CA LEU A 17 -1.96 4.48 -0.99
C LEU A 17 -0.84 4.24 0.04
N LEU A 18 0.43 4.22 -0.36
CA LEU A 18 1.54 3.93 0.56
C LEU A 18 1.66 4.94 1.70
N SER A 19 1.48 6.24 1.44
CA SER A 19 1.57 7.27 2.48
C SER A 19 0.43 7.18 3.50
N THR A 20 -0.73 6.67 3.10
CA THR A 20 -1.92 6.58 3.97
C THR A 20 -2.27 5.17 4.43
N MET A 21 -1.52 4.13 4.05
CA MET A 21 -1.84 2.74 4.43
C MET A 21 -2.00 2.55 5.96
N HIS A 22 -1.25 3.32 6.77
CA HIS A 22 -1.34 3.26 8.23
C HIS A 22 -2.73 3.59 8.79
N THR A 23 -3.58 4.30 8.04
CA THR A 23 -4.94 4.65 8.47
C THR A 23 -5.93 3.53 8.25
N VAL A 24 -5.57 2.43 7.58
CA VAL A 24 -6.47 1.33 7.23
C VAL A 24 -5.97 -0.05 7.66
N LEU A 25 -4.81 -0.11 8.32
CA LEU A 25 -4.33 -1.34 8.95
C LEU A 25 -5.18 -1.71 10.16
N TRP A 26 -5.20 -2.99 10.49
CA TRP A 26 -5.91 -3.52 11.65
C TRP A 26 -5.24 -3.07 12.96
N ALA A 27 -6.03 -3.03 14.04
CA ALA A 27 -5.51 -2.78 15.38
C ALA A 27 -4.48 -3.86 15.78
N GLY A 28 -3.35 -3.46 16.33
CA GLY A 28 -2.26 -4.36 16.72
C GLY A 28 -1.19 -4.59 15.64
N GLU A 29 -1.33 -4.02 14.43
CA GLU A 29 -0.21 -3.94 13.50
C GLU A 29 0.90 -3.05 14.09
N THR A 30 2.15 -3.53 14.08
CA THR A 30 3.32 -2.84 14.68
C THR A 30 4.54 -2.75 13.78
N LYS A 31 4.54 -3.41 12.61
CA LYS A 31 5.70 -3.47 11.69
C LYS A 31 5.68 -2.33 10.68
N TRP A 32 4.52 -1.76 10.39
CA TRP A 32 4.40 -0.64 9.48
C TRP A 32 4.77 0.68 10.17
N LYS A 33 5.64 1.45 9.53
CA LYS A 33 5.94 2.83 9.92
C LYS A 33 5.31 3.77 8.89
N PRO A 34 4.53 4.78 9.31
CA PRO A 34 3.98 5.78 8.40
C PRO A 34 5.06 6.38 7.51
N VAL A 35 4.69 6.65 6.26
CA VAL A 35 5.60 7.13 5.21
C VAL A 35 5.06 8.46 4.69
N SER A 36 5.92 9.47 4.60
CA SER A 36 5.53 10.76 4.07
C SER A 36 5.66 10.79 2.54
N MET A 37 5.03 11.78 1.88
CA MET A 37 5.22 11.99 0.44
C MET A 37 6.68 12.35 0.08
N ALA A 38 7.45 12.94 1.00
CA ALA A 38 8.86 13.24 0.79
C ALA A 38 9.71 11.96 0.65
N ASP A 39 9.26 10.85 1.23
CA ASP A 39 9.89 9.54 1.13
C ASP A 39 9.43 8.75 -0.10
N LEU A 40 8.67 9.37 -1.01
CA LEU A 40 8.02 8.74 -2.17
C LEU A 40 8.22 9.56 -3.46
N VAL A 41 9.23 10.41 -3.52
CA VAL A 41 9.48 11.30 -4.67
C VAL A 41 9.97 10.50 -5.87
N THR A 42 11.04 9.72 -5.70
CA THR A 42 11.67 8.96 -6.79
C THR A 42 11.06 7.57 -6.98
N PRO A 43 11.16 6.98 -8.17
CA PRO A 43 10.70 5.62 -8.43
C PRO A 43 11.30 4.56 -7.50
N GLU A 44 12.58 4.70 -7.17
CA GLU A 44 13.31 3.78 -6.30
C GLU A 44 12.77 3.85 -4.87
N GLN A 45 12.44 5.05 -4.40
CA GLN A 45 11.80 5.25 -3.11
C GLN A 45 10.42 4.58 -3.08
N VAL A 46 9.58 4.81 -4.09
CA VAL A 46 8.26 4.15 -4.21
C VAL A 46 8.41 2.63 -4.21
N LYS A 47 9.33 2.08 -5.02
CA LYS A 47 9.61 0.64 -5.11
C LYS A 47 10.02 0.04 -3.76
N LYS A 48 10.91 0.72 -3.03
CA LYS A 48 11.39 0.29 -1.72
C LYS A 48 10.25 0.24 -0.70
N VAL A 49 9.41 1.29 -0.66
CA VAL A 49 8.29 1.37 0.28
C VAL A 49 7.19 0.37 -0.08
N TYR A 50 6.86 0.24 -1.36
CA TYR A 50 5.92 -0.76 -1.88
C TYR A 50 6.29 -2.19 -1.45
N ARG A 51 7.55 -2.60 -1.68
CA ARG A 51 8.05 -3.92 -1.28
C ARG A 51 7.91 -4.17 0.23
N ARG A 52 8.12 -3.15 1.06
CA ARG A 52 7.90 -3.27 2.50
C ARG A 52 6.41 -3.40 2.83
N ALA A 53 5.55 -2.64 2.15
CA ALA A 53 4.11 -2.65 2.38
C ALA A 53 3.51 -4.04 2.09
N VAL A 54 3.83 -4.63 0.94
CA VAL A 54 3.31 -5.96 0.56
C VAL A 54 3.77 -7.06 1.52
N LEU A 55 4.94 -6.93 2.17
CA LEU A 55 5.39 -7.88 3.20
C LEU A 55 4.61 -7.81 4.51
N VAL A 56 4.04 -6.63 4.83
CA VAL A 56 3.18 -6.42 6.00
C VAL A 56 1.81 -7.04 5.75
N VAL A 57 1.23 -6.81 4.58
CA VAL A 57 -0.13 -7.25 4.24
C VAL A 57 -0.21 -8.55 3.45
N HIS A 58 0.88 -9.33 3.39
CA HIS A 58 0.97 -10.52 2.55
C HIS A 58 -0.06 -11.61 2.90
N PRO A 59 -0.77 -12.17 1.90
CA PRO A 59 -1.48 -13.43 1.86
C PRO A 59 -1.27 -14.38 3.04
N ASP A 60 -0.15 -15.08 2.87
CA ASP A 60 0.34 -16.18 3.68
C ASP A 60 0.48 -15.86 5.17
N LYS A 61 0.81 -14.61 5.52
CA LYS A 61 0.97 -14.20 6.92
C LYS A 61 -0.35 -13.82 7.58
N ALA A 62 -1.36 -13.54 6.78
CA ALA A 62 -2.68 -13.13 7.24
C ALA A 62 -3.67 -14.31 7.29
N THR A 63 -3.34 -15.45 6.68
CA THR A 63 -4.18 -16.66 6.70
C THR A 63 -4.59 -17.07 8.12
N GLY A 64 -5.89 -17.21 8.35
CA GLY A 64 -6.48 -17.58 9.63
C GLY A 64 -6.50 -16.44 10.67
N GLN A 65 -6.03 -15.24 10.32
CA GLN A 65 -6.08 -14.09 11.22
C GLN A 65 -7.42 -13.35 11.08
N PRO A 66 -7.91 -12.69 12.14
CA PRO A 66 -9.15 -11.90 12.06
C PRO A 66 -9.12 -10.80 10.98
N TYR A 67 -7.93 -10.40 10.55
CA TYR A 67 -7.71 -9.36 9.54
C TYR A 67 -7.38 -9.89 8.13
N GLU A 68 -7.51 -11.19 7.89
CA GLU A 68 -7.15 -11.84 6.62
C GLU A 68 -7.77 -11.13 5.40
N GLN A 69 -9.07 -10.85 5.46
CA GLN A 69 -9.78 -10.20 4.37
C GLN A 69 -9.25 -8.79 4.09
N TYR A 70 -8.98 -8.00 5.14
CA TYR A 70 -8.44 -6.65 4.99
C TYR A 70 -7.03 -6.67 4.40
N ALA A 71 -6.17 -7.59 4.86
CA ALA A 71 -4.83 -7.77 4.32
C ALA A 71 -4.86 -8.11 2.82
N LYS A 72 -5.73 -9.05 2.41
CA LYS A 72 -5.92 -9.41 1.00
C LYS A 72 -6.35 -8.22 0.15
N MET A 73 -7.32 -7.43 0.62
CA MET A 73 -7.81 -6.25 -0.11
C MET A 73 -6.71 -5.21 -0.31
N ILE A 74 -5.98 -4.86 0.75
CA ILE A 74 -4.87 -3.90 0.67
C ILE A 74 -3.77 -4.45 -0.24
N PHE A 75 -3.43 -5.73 -0.12
CA PHE A 75 -2.43 -6.38 -0.96
C PHE A 75 -2.80 -6.30 -2.45
N MET A 76 -4.03 -6.66 -2.81
CA MET A 76 -4.50 -6.60 -4.20
C MET A 76 -4.42 -5.17 -4.75
N GLU A 77 -4.95 -4.19 -4.03
CA GLU A 77 -4.91 -2.79 -4.48
C GLU A 77 -3.47 -2.28 -4.65
N LEU A 78 -2.57 -2.59 -3.73
CA LEU A 78 -1.18 -2.18 -3.84
C LEU A 78 -0.49 -2.80 -5.07
N ASN A 79 -0.79 -4.05 -5.42
CA ASN A 79 -0.22 -4.70 -6.61
C ASN A 79 -0.77 -4.08 -7.90
N ASP A 80 -2.07 -3.80 -7.96
CA ASP A 80 -2.70 -3.14 -9.10
C ASP A 80 -2.12 -1.74 -9.32
N ALA A 81 -2.07 -0.93 -8.26
CA ALA A 81 -1.48 0.41 -8.28
C ALA A 81 0.01 0.41 -8.65
N TRP A 82 0.77 -0.60 -8.18
CA TRP A 82 2.17 -0.76 -8.55
C TRP A 82 2.32 -1.11 -10.03
N SER A 83 1.52 -2.04 -10.54
CA SER A 83 1.51 -2.39 -11.97
C SER A 83 1.18 -1.18 -12.84
N GLU A 84 0.19 -0.38 -12.45
CA GLU A 84 -0.15 0.86 -13.13
C GLU A 84 1.00 1.88 -13.10
N PHE A 85 1.66 2.05 -11.96
CA PHE A 85 2.83 2.91 -11.85
C PHE A 85 3.99 2.46 -12.75
N GLU A 86 4.22 1.15 -12.89
CA GLU A 86 5.19 0.59 -13.83
C GLU A 86 4.80 0.86 -15.28
N ASN A 87 3.53 0.64 -15.64
CA ASN A 87 3.00 0.85 -16.99
C ASN A 87 3.05 2.33 -17.42
N GLN A 88 2.92 3.26 -16.47
CA GLN A 88 3.04 4.70 -16.73
C GLN A 88 4.50 5.19 -16.82
N GLY A 89 5.48 4.28 -16.73
CA GLY A 89 6.90 4.58 -16.87
C GLY A 89 7.58 5.07 -15.60
N GLN A 90 6.99 4.80 -14.43
CA GLN A 90 7.56 5.10 -13.12
C GLN A 90 8.02 6.56 -13.00
N LYS A 91 7.12 7.52 -13.21
CA LYS A 91 7.49 8.94 -13.23
C LYS A 91 7.82 9.47 -11.83
N PRO A 92 8.87 10.30 -11.65
CA PRO A 92 9.07 11.07 -10.42
C PRO A 92 7.98 12.14 -10.25
N LEU A 93 7.97 12.82 -9.10
CA LEU A 93 7.01 13.90 -8.80
C LEU A 93 7.42 15.29 -9.30
N TYR A 94 8.54 15.42 -10.01
CA TYR A 94 9.06 16.68 -10.55
C TYR A 94 9.17 16.63 -12.07
#